data_AF-A0A937B5T2-F1
#
_entry.id   AF-A0A937B5T2-F1
#
_cell.length_a   1.000
_cell.length_b   1.000
_cell.length_c   1.000
_cell.angle_alpha   90.00
_cell.angle_beta   90.00
_cell.angle_gamma   90.00
#
_symmetry.space_group_name_H-M   'P 1'
#
loop_
_entity.id
_entity.type
_entity.pdbx_description
1 polymer ?
#
loop_
_entity_poly.entity_id
_entity_poly.type
_entity_poly.pdbx_seq_one_letter_code
_entity_poly.pdbx_strand_id
1 'polypeptide(L)' 'MNRLLSKDFLSGLMFIAFGLAALYFGQRLALGTPVRMGPGYVPRMLSLILLGLGSAIV' A
#
# COMPACT_ATOMS: atom_id res chain seq x y z
N MET A 1 -8.08 -22.65 -16.59
CA MET A 1 -8.14 -21.17 -16.65
C MET A 1 -8.07 -20.64 -15.22
N ASN A 2 -6.88 -20.56 -14.63
CA ASN A 2 -6.71 -20.18 -13.22
C ASN A 2 -6.49 -18.67 -13.16
N ARG A 3 -7.58 -17.87 -13.10
CA ARG A 3 -7.45 -16.41 -12.99
C ARG A 3 -6.66 -15.98 -11.75
N LEU A 4 -6.73 -16.79 -10.69
CA LEU A 4 -5.94 -16.64 -9.44
C LEU A 4 -4.42 -16.79 -9.64
N LEU A 5 -3.97 -17.44 -10.72
CA LEU A 5 -2.55 -17.60 -11.07
C LEU A 5 -2.15 -16.72 -12.27
N SER A 6 -3.03 -15.82 -12.72
CA SER A 6 -2.63 -14.84 -13.74
C SER A 6 -1.54 -13.94 -13.19
N LYS A 7 -0.55 -13.61 -14.02
CA LYS A 7 0.54 -12.69 -13.65
C LYS A 7 0.00 -11.35 -13.15
N ASP A 8 -1.09 -10.88 -13.74
CA ASP A 8 -1.74 -9.63 -13.35
C ASP A 8 -2.29 -9.71 -11.92
N PHE A 9 -3.07 -10.75 -11.61
CA PHE A 9 -3.63 -10.98 -10.27
C PHE A 9 -2.53 -11.13 -9.21
N LEU A 10 -1.46 -11.88 -9.51
CA LEU A 10 -0.34 -12.04 -8.59
C LEU A 10 0.42 -10.72 -8.37
N SER A 11 0.57 -9.89 -9.41
CA SER A 11 1.19 -8.56 -9.27
C SER A 11 0.32 -7.60 -8.45
N GLY A 12 -0.99 -7.60 -8.66
CA GLY A 12 -1.94 -6.82 -7.88
C GLY A 12 -1.94 -7.23 -6.41
N LEU A 13 -1.89 -8.53 -6.14
CA LEU A 13 -1.77 -9.07 -4.78
C LEU A 13 -0.45 -8.64 -4.11
N MET A 14 0.66 -8.59 -4.84
CA MET A 14 1.93 -8.06 -4.32
C MET A 14 1.80 -6.59 -3.92
N PHE A 15 1.20 -5.75 -4.76
CA PHE A 15 0.97 -4.34 -4.42
C PHE A 15 0.11 -4.18 -3.16
N ILE A 16 -0.95 -4.99 -3.03
CA ILE A 16 -1.79 -5.00 -1.83
C ILE A 16 -0.97 -5.44 -0.59
N ALA A 17 -0.17 -6.51 -0.70
CA ALA A 17 0.62 -7.04 0.40
C ALA A 17 1.68 -6.04 0.89
N PHE A 18 2.43 -5.40 -0.02
CA PHE A 18 3.40 -4.36 0.33
C PHE A 18 2.71 -3.11 0.88
N GLY A 19 1.56 -2.73 0.32
CA GLY A 19 0.76 -1.62 0.83
C GLY A 19 0.31 -1.86 2.27
N LEU A 20 -0.23 -3.04 2.59
CA LEU A 20 -0.63 -3.41 3.95
C LEU A 20 0.56 -3.47 4.92
N ALA A 21 1.69 -4.03 4.49
CA ALA A 21 2.90 -4.09 5.32
C ALA A 21 3.41 -2.67 5.65
N ALA A 22 3.52 -1.80 4.65
CA ALA A 22 3.93 -0.41 4.85
C ALA A 22 2.96 0.36 5.75
N LEU A 23 1.65 0.09 5.65
CA LEU A 23 0.62 0.71 6.49
C LEU A 23 0.76 0.21 7.93
N TYR A 24 1.04 -1.08 8.11
CA TYR A 24 1.21 -1.73 9.40
C TYR A 24 2.45 -1.23 10.18
N PHE A 25 3.55 -0.92 9.49
CA PHE A 25 4.71 -0.27 10.12
C PHE A 25 4.49 1.24 10.27
N GLY A 26 3.84 1.88 9.29
CA GLY A 26 3.58 3.32 9.26
C GLY A 26 2.59 3.84 10.30
N GLN A 27 1.74 2.98 10.87
CA GLN A 27 0.80 3.35 11.95
C GLN A 27 1.50 3.71 13.27
N ARG A 28 2.71 3.19 13.52
CA ARG A 28 3.50 3.53 14.73
C ARG A 28 4.23 4.87 14.62
N LEU A 29 4.28 5.44 13.43
CA LEU A 29 4.95 6.71 13.18
C LEU A 29 3.95 7.87 13.32
N ALA A 30 4.39 8.94 13.96
CA ALA A 30 3.61 10.17 14.04
C ALA A 30 3.35 10.70 12.62
N LEU A 31 2.08 10.91 12.30
CA LEU A 31 1.67 11.55 11.05
C LEU A 31 2.07 13.03 10.99
N GLY A 32 2.16 13.68 12.15
CA GLY A 32 2.31 15.13 12.24
C GLY A 32 1.09 15.84 11.65
N THR A 33 1.34 16.97 11.00
CA THR A 33 0.31 17.74 10.26
C THR A 33 0.69 17.80 8.78
N PRO A 34 -0.24 18.09 7.86
CA PRO A 34 0.11 18.25 6.44
C PRO A 34 1.19 19.31 6.18
N VAL A 35 1.23 20.33 7.06
CA VAL A 35 2.21 21.45 7.00
C VAL A 35 3.55 21.09 7.66
N ARG A 36 3.55 20.13 8.61
CA ARG A 36 4.75 19.56 9.25
C ARG A 36 4.63 18.05 9.25
N MET A 37 4.93 17.47 8.08
CA MET A 37 4.77 16.03 7.84
C MET A 37 5.66 15.25 8.80
N GLY A 38 5.02 14.46 9.66
CA GLY A 38 5.74 13.52 10.51
C GLY A 38 6.25 12.34 9.68
N PRO A 39 7.17 11.54 10.22
CA PRO A 39 7.78 10.41 9.52
C PRO A 39 6.76 9.34 9.08
N GLY A 40 5.53 9.37 9.63
CA GLY A 40 4.44 8.46 9.24
C GLY A 40 3.65 8.89 8.00
N TYR A 41 3.80 10.14 7.53
CA TYR A 41 3.00 10.67 6.42
C TYR A 41 3.30 9.94 5.11
N VAL A 42 4.58 9.85 4.75
CA VAL A 42 5.05 9.17 3.53
C VAL A 42 4.66 7.69 3.51
N PRO A 43 4.96 6.86 4.54
CA PRO A 43 4.60 5.46 4.50
C PRO A 43 3.08 5.25 4.42
N ARG A 44 2.23 6.07 5.07
CA ARG A 44 0.76 5.94 4.91
C ARG A 44 0.28 6.32 3.52
N MET A 45 0.75 7.42 2.95
CA MET A 45 0.38 7.82 1.58
C MET A 45 0.83 6.80 0.55
N LEU A 46 2.07 6.30 0.66
CA LEU A 46 2.59 5.25 -0.21
C LEU A 46 1.75 3.97 -0.11
N SER A 47 1.35 3.58 1.10
CA SER A 47 0.49 2.42 1.33
C SER A 47 -0.87 2.55 0.65
N LEU A 48 -1.50 3.73 0.72
CA LEU A 48 -2.76 3.99 0.05
C LEU A 48 -2.64 3.90 -1.47
N ILE A 49 -1.55 4.43 -2.04
CA ILE A 49 -1.28 4.34 -3.49
C ILE A 49 -1.09 2.87 -3.90
N LEU A 50 -0.30 2.11 -3.15
CA LEU A 50 -0.06 0.69 -3.43
C LEU A 50 -1.35 -0.14 -3.33
N LEU A 51 -2.16 0.10 -2.31
CA LEU A 51 -3.46 -0.55 -2.17
C LEU A 51 -4.41 -0.18 -3.32
N GLY A 52 -4.45 1.09 -3.73
CA GLY A 52 -5.27 1.55 -4.85
C GLY A 52 -4.84 0.93 -6.18
N LEU A 53 -3.55 0.93 -6.47
CA LEU A 53 -2.98 0.29 -7.67
C LEU A 53 -3.23 -1.22 -7.67
N GLY A 54 -2.98 -1.89 -6.55
CA GLY A 54 -3.23 -3.33 -6.43
C GLY A 54 -4.70 -3.68 -6.63
N SER A 55 -5.62 -2.86 -6.13
CA SER A 55 -7.07 -3.02 -6.31
C SER A 55 -7.53 -2.74 -7.74
N ALA A 56 -6.81 -1.89 -8.50
CA ALA A 56 -7.10 -1.62 -9.90
C ALA A 56 -6.59 -2.71 -10.85
N ILE A 57 -5.59 -3.50 -10.40
CA ILE A 57 -4.93 -4.55 -11.19
C ILE A 57 -5.58 -5.92 -10.97
N VAL A 58 -6.02 -6.22 -9.73
CA VAL A 58 -6.76 -7.44 -9.37
C VAL A 58 -8.13 -7.47 -10.04
#